data_AF-A0A2T7QFN6-F1
#
_entry.id   AF-A0A2T7QFN6-F1
#
_cell.length_a   1.000
_cell.length_b   1.000
_cell.length_c   1.000
_cell.angle_alpha   90.00
_cell.angle_beta   90.00
_cell.angle_gamma   90.00
#
_symmetry.space_group_name_H-M   'P 1'
#
loop_
_entity.id
_entity.type
_entity.pdbx_description
1 polymer ?
#
loop_
_entity_poly.entity_id
_entity_poly.type
_entity_poly.pdbx_seq_one_letter_code
_entity_poly.pdbx_strand_id
1 'polypeptide(L)'
;MNNAVATPAQNTNIHFNETQWLQALFLLADTQSWLQQLQEGLIWQLPVKHRKKLLRKGSYLSSKALAHILERHYYKVPRHPLTGKFTIPIPQIVACIRDACQQPPQPLPVPKGAGVPCSPHLQRVLDTGTPLGHDTSGNTVTIITVITSTGGEIITAFPGIIPPQQDL
;
A
#
# COMPACT_ATOMS: atom_id res chain seq x y z
N MET A 1 47.73 5.48 6.49
CA MET A 1 46.41 5.83 5.94
C MET A 1 46.53 5.75 4.43
N ASN A 2 46.13 4.63 3.82
CA ASN A 2 46.26 4.41 2.37
C ASN A 2 44.88 4.60 1.73
N ASN A 3 44.68 5.76 1.10
CA ASN A 3 43.55 5.97 0.19
C ASN A 3 43.85 5.18 -1.09
N ALA A 4 43.35 3.94 -1.16
CA ALA A 4 43.34 3.21 -2.41
C ALA A 4 42.37 3.91 -3.36
N VAL A 5 42.92 4.71 -4.29
CA VAL A 5 42.20 5.17 -5.47
C VAL A 5 41.90 3.91 -6.27
N ALA A 6 40.65 3.46 -6.24
CA ALA A 6 40.21 2.33 -7.04
C ALA A 6 40.33 2.72 -8.52
N THR A 7 41.32 2.16 -9.21
CA THR A 7 41.46 2.28 -10.66
C THR A 7 40.17 1.70 -11.29
N PRO A 8 39.46 2.43 -12.16
CA PRO A 8 38.28 1.88 -12.81
C PRO A 8 38.68 0.63 -13.60
N ALA A 9 37.95 -0.46 -13.39
CA ALA A 9 38.16 -1.70 -14.13
C ALA A 9 38.04 -1.41 -15.64
N GLN A 10 38.97 -1.94 -16.46
CA GLN A 10 38.88 -1.81 -17.91
C GLN A 10 37.55 -2.35 -18.39
N ASN A 11 36.81 -1.54 -19.16
CA ASN A 11 35.51 -1.91 -19.69
C ASN A 11 35.69 -3.11 -20.65
N THR A 12 35.35 -4.30 -20.17
CA THR A 12 35.41 -5.55 -20.95
C THR A 12 34.29 -5.65 -21.98
N ASN A 13 33.32 -4.73 -21.96
CA ASN A 13 32.22 -4.68 -22.91
C ASN A 13 32.54 -3.75 -24.08
N ILE A 14 33.23 -4.31 -25.08
CA ILE A 14 33.59 -3.65 -26.35
C ILE A 14 32.38 -3.12 -27.16
N HIS A 15 31.14 -3.47 -26.78
CA HIS A 15 29.92 -2.97 -27.41
C HIS A 15 29.17 -1.91 -26.59
N PHE A 16 29.71 -1.51 -25.42
CA PHE A 16 29.09 -0.48 -24.60
C PHE A 16 29.14 0.88 -25.30
N ASN A 17 27.98 1.35 -25.75
CA ASN A 17 27.78 2.70 -26.24
C ASN A 17 27.27 3.58 -25.11
N GLU A 18 28.17 4.35 -24.49
CA GLU A 18 27.86 5.21 -23.36
C GLU A 18 26.78 6.25 -23.67
N THR A 19 26.80 6.82 -24.87
CA THR A 19 25.80 7.81 -25.29
C THR A 19 24.39 7.21 -25.34
N GLN A 20 24.25 6.03 -25.97
CA GLN A 20 22.96 5.33 -26.02
C GLN A 20 22.50 4.89 -24.63
N TRP A 21 23.42 4.43 -23.79
CA TRP A 21 23.12 4.04 -22.42
C TRP A 21 22.62 5.24 -21.59
N LEU A 22 23.29 6.40 -21.68
CA LEU A 22 22.86 7.63 -21.01
C LEU A 22 21.48 8.08 -21.50
N GLN A 23 21.23 8.03 -22.81
CA GLN A 23 19.91 8.35 -23.37
C GLN A 23 18.81 7.44 -22.80
N ALA A 24 19.06 6.13 -22.74
CA ALA A 24 18.11 5.19 -22.16
C ALA A 24 17.90 5.43 -20.66
N LEU A 25 18.98 5.73 -19.92
CA LEU A 25 18.90 6.04 -18.49
C LEU A 25 18.01 7.26 -18.22
N PHE A 26 18.24 8.37 -18.93
CA PHE A 26 17.45 9.59 -18.74
C PHE A 26 16.00 9.41 -19.17
N LEU A 27 15.76 8.71 -20.30
CA LEU A 27 14.40 8.37 -20.72
C LEU A 27 13.63 7.57 -19.65
N LEU A 28 14.28 6.59 -19.03
CA LEU A 28 13.67 5.79 -17.95
C LEU A 28 13.42 6.65 -16.71
N ALA A 29 14.36 7.51 -16.32
CA ALA A 29 14.20 8.41 -15.18
C ALA A 29 13.04 9.39 -15.37
N ASP A 30 12.91 9.97 -16.57
CA ASP A 30 11.82 10.88 -16.92
C ASP A 30 10.48 10.15 -16.94
N THR A 31 10.44 8.94 -17.52
CA THR A 31 9.24 8.10 -17.56
C THR A 31 8.78 7.71 -16.15
N GLN A 32 9.71 7.32 -15.27
CA GLN A 32 9.40 6.98 -13.90
C GLN A 32 8.83 8.19 -13.13
N SER A 33 9.43 9.36 -13.33
CA SER A 33 8.95 10.63 -12.74
C SER A 33 7.54 10.98 -13.21
N TRP A 34 7.27 10.83 -14.51
CA TRP A 34 5.95 11.06 -15.10
C TRP A 34 4.89 10.08 -14.56
N LEU A 35 5.19 8.79 -14.49
CA LEU A 35 4.28 7.78 -13.93
C LEU A 35 3.97 8.05 -12.45
N GLN A 36 4.98 8.47 -11.68
CA GLN A 36 4.80 8.86 -10.28
C GLN A 36 3.85 10.06 -10.16
N GLN A 37 4.02 11.08 -11.00
CA GLN A 37 3.12 12.24 -11.04
C GLN A 37 1.69 11.86 -11.42
N LEU A 38 1.50 10.97 -12.39
CA LEU A 38 0.17 10.48 -12.77
C LEU A 38 -0.51 9.74 -11.62
N GLN A 39 0.23 8.86 -10.92
CA GLN A 39 -0.27 8.16 -9.76
C GLN A 39 -0.70 9.12 -8.64
N GLU A 40 0.12 10.12 -8.32
CA GLU A 40 -0.24 11.14 -7.33
C GLU A 40 -1.46 11.95 -7.80
N GLY A 41 -1.53 12.26 -9.09
CA GLY A 41 -2.65 12.95 -9.74
C GLY A 41 -3.99 12.24 -9.51
N LEU A 42 -4.03 10.91 -9.60
CA LEU A 42 -5.24 10.12 -9.30
C LEU A 42 -5.71 10.31 -7.86
N ILE A 43 -4.79 10.32 -6.89
CA ILE A 43 -5.13 10.58 -5.49
C ILE A 43 -5.62 12.01 -5.31
N TRP A 44 -5.03 12.98 -6.02
CA TRP A 44 -5.42 14.39 -5.95
C TRP A 44 -6.81 14.67 -6.52
N GLN A 45 -7.33 13.85 -7.42
CA GLN A 45 -8.68 13.96 -7.98
C GLN A 45 -9.78 13.50 -7.00
N LEU A 46 -9.42 12.74 -5.96
CA LEU A 46 -10.40 12.27 -4.98
C LEU A 46 -10.90 13.44 -4.11
N PRO A 47 -12.22 13.59 -3.89
CA PRO A 47 -12.80 14.64 -3.05
C PRO A 47 -12.63 14.33 -1.56
N VAL A 48 -11.38 14.24 -1.10
CA VAL A 48 -10.99 13.88 0.26
C VAL A 48 -10.17 15.01 0.89
N LYS A 49 -10.58 15.46 2.08
CA LYS A 49 -9.83 16.45 2.86
C LYS A 49 -8.44 15.91 3.22
N HIS A 50 -7.42 16.76 3.27
CA HIS A 50 -6.05 16.36 3.66
C HIS A 50 -5.48 15.12 2.93
N ARG A 51 -5.94 14.82 1.71
CA ARG A 51 -5.49 13.65 0.91
C ARG A 51 -3.98 13.56 0.69
N LYS A 52 -3.27 14.70 0.71
CA LYS A 52 -1.81 14.77 0.71
C LYS A 52 -1.13 13.95 1.81
N LYS A 53 -1.81 13.64 2.92
CA LYS A 53 -1.28 12.74 3.95
C LYS A 53 -1.03 11.33 3.39
N LEU A 54 -1.86 10.89 2.46
CA LEU A 54 -1.72 9.60 1.79
C LEU A 54 -0.58 9.55 0.76
N LEU A 55 0.16 10.64 0.58
CA LEU A 55 1.33 10.71 -0.30
C LEU A 55 2.64 10.80 0.50
N ARG A 56 2.60 10.59 1.83
CA ARG A 56 3.76 10.70 2.72
C ARG A 56 4.32 9.32 3.08
N LYS A 57 5.62 9.28 3.43
CA LYS A 57 6.43 8.09 3.82
C LYS A 57 5.96 7.33 5.10
N GLY A 58 4.73 7.50 5.54
CA GLY A 58 4.15 6.77 6.69
C GLY A 58 2.73 6.23 6.44
N SER A 59 2.12 6.62 5.32
CA SER A 59 0.76 6.29 4.95
C SER A 59 0.57 6.37 3.44
N TYR A 60 1.59 5.95 2.68
CA TYR A 60 1.63 6.12 1.24
C TYR A 60 0.63 5.18 0.56
N LEU A 61 -0.37 5.74 -0.12
CA LEU A 61 -1.36 5.01 -0.91
C LEU A 61 -0.99 5.07 -2.39
N SER A 62 -0.42 3.99 -2.91
CA SER A 62 -0.12 3.87 -4.34
C SER A 62 -1.38 3.57 -5.15
N SER A 63 -1.33 3.82 -6.47
CA SER A 63 -2.42 3.45 -7.39
C SER A 63 -2.62 1.94 -7.40
N LYS A 64 -1.53 1.16 -7.32
CA LYS A 64 -1.53 -0.30 -7.21
C LYS A 64 -2.28 -0.77 -5.95
N ALA A 65 -1.99 -0.18 -4.80
CA ALA A 65 -2.66 -0.53 -3.55
C ALA A 65 -4.15 -0.16 -3.59
N LEU A 66 -4.48 1.04 -4.08
CA LEU A 66 -5.89 1.45 -4.23
C LEU A 66 -6.65 0.53 -5.19
N ALA A 67 -6.06 0.18 -6.34
CA ALA A 67 -6.65 -0.75 -7.28
C ALA A 67 -6.89 -2.13 -6.63
N HIS A 68 -5.89 -2.65 -5.91
CA HIS A 68 -6.01 -3.91 -5.16
C HIS A 68 -7.16 -3.87 -4.13
N ILE A 69 -7.25 -2.78 -3.36
CA ILE A 69 -8.32 -2.58 -2.37
C ILE A 69 -9.69 -2.56 -3.05
N LEU A 70 -9.85 -1.80 -4.14
CA LEU A 70 -11.14 -1.68 -4.81
C LEU A 70 -11.53 -2.98 -5.52
N GLU A 71 -10.58 -3.63 -6.19
CA GLU A 71 -10.80 -4.92 -6.84
C GLU A 71 -11.27 -5.99 -5.86
N ARG A 72 -10.62 -6.06 -4.70
CA ARG A 72 -10.90 -7.10 -3.71
C ARG A 72 -12.06 -6.75 -2.81
N HIS A 73 -12.16 -5.51 -2.35
CA HIS A 73 -13.03 -5.12 -1.25
C HIS A 73 -14.12 -4.11 -1.61
N TYR A 74 -14.24 -3.60 -2.84
CA TYR A 74 -15.37 -2.74 -3.19
C TYR A 74 -16.58 -3.54 -3.68
N TYR A 75 -17.77 -3.28 -3.13
CA TYR A 75 -18.96 -4.08 -3.44
C TYR A 75 -19.37 -4.05 -4.92
N LYS A 76 -19.08 -2.95 -5.64
CA LYS A 76 -19.39 -2.83 -7.07
C LYS A 76 -18.42 -3.59 -7.98
N VAL A 77 -17.36 -4.20 -7.43
CA VAL A 77 -16.42 -5.05 -8.16
C VAL A 77 -16.57 -6.50 -7.69
N PRO A 78 -17.33 -7.35 -8.39
CA PRO A 78 -17.68 -8.70 -7.93
C PRO A 78 -16.60 -9.75 -8.23
N ARG A 79 -15.31 -9.42 -8.12
CA ARG A 79 -14.21 -10.37 -8.41
C ARG A 79 -13.89 -11.31 -7.24
N HIS A 80 -14.09 -10.87 -6.01
CA HIS A 80 -13.76 -11.62 -4.80
C HIS A 80 -14.93 -11.68 -3.81
N PRO A 81 -15.93 -12.54 -4.01
CA PRO A 81 -17.17 -12.53 -3.22
C PRO A 81 -16.99 -12.94 -1.75
N LEU A 82 -16.01 -13.79 -1.44
CA LEU A 82 -15.76 -14.32 -0.10
C LEU A 82 -14.89 -13.41 0.79
N THR A 83 -14.78 -12.13 0.43
CA THR A 83 -13.98 -11.15 1.16
C THR A 83 -14.86 -10.04 1.68
N GLY A 84 -14.48 -9.41 2.80
CA GLY A 84 -15.22 -8.26 3.33
C GLY A 84 -15.35 -7.15 2.27
N LYS A 85 -16.54 -6.53 2.21
CA LYS A 85 -16.90 -5.54 1.19
C LYS A 85 -17.25 -4.18 1.78
N PHE A 86 -16.53 -3.14 1.38
CA PHE A 86 -16.96 -1.76 1.57
C PHE A 86 -18.23 -1.50 0.79
N THR A 87 -19.23 -0.91 1.44
CA THR A 87 -20.50 -0.48 0.82
C THR A 87 -20.57 1.05 0.67
N ILE A 88 -19.63 1.76 1.28
CA ILE A 88 -19.50 3.23 1.20
C ILE A 88 -18.82 3.70 -0.11
N PRO A 89 -19.03 4.96 -0.53
CA PRO A 89 -18.34 5.54 -1.69
C PRO A 89 -16.81 5.54 -1.58
N ILE A 90 -16.11 5.43 -2.71
CA ILE A 90 -14.64 5.42 -2.79
C ILE A 90 -13.98 6.59 -2.02
N PRO A 91 -14.45 7.85 -2.10
CA PRO A 91 -13.85 8.93 -1.32
C PRO A 91 -13.94 8.71 0.19
N GLN A 92 -15.03 8.09 0.67
CA GLN A 92 -15.18 7.75 2.08
C GLN A 92 -14.23 6.61 2.47
N ILE A 93 -14.08 5.57 1.65
CA ILE A 93 -13.08 4.50 1.89
C ILE A 93 -11.69 5.12 2.07
N VAL A 94 -11.29 6.00 1.16
CA VAL A 94 -9.97 6.65 1.19
C VAL A 94 -9.83 7.59 2.40
N ALA A 95 -10.90 8.27 2.82
CA ALA A 95 -10.90 9.04 4.06
C ALA A 95 -10.72 8.14 5.30
N CYS A 96 -11.41 7.02 5.38
CA CYS A 96 -11.26 6.04 6.46
C CYS A 96 -9.84 5.46 6.50
N ILE A 97 -9.23 5.15 5.35
CA ILE A 97 -7.83 4.70 5.27
C ILE A 97 -6.88 5.77 5.82
N ARG A 98 -7.05 7.03 5.40
CA ARG A 98 -6.25 8.17 5.88
C ARG A 98 -6.33 8.30 7.40
N ASP A 99 -7.53 8.18 7.95
CA ASP A 99 -7.78 8.35 9.38
C ASP A 99 -7.27 7.16 10.19
N ALA A 100 -7.43 5.94 9.67
CA ALA A 100 -6.84 4.73 10.25
C ALA A 100 -5.32 4.81 10.28
N CYS A 101 -4.68 5.41 9.28
CA CYS A 101 -3.24 5.65 9.28
C CYS A 101 -2.75 6.62 10.38
N GLN A 102 -3.63 7.35 11.07
CA GLN A 102 -3.26 8.14 12.25
C GLN A 102 -3.19 7.29 13.53
N GLN A 103 -3.74 6.08 13.51
CA GLN A 103 -3.68 5.15 14.64
C GLN A 103 -2.26 4.59 14.81
N PRO A 104 -1.85 4.24 16.05
CA PRO A 104 -0.56 3.61 16.28
C PRO A 104 -0.46 2.28 15.50
N PRO A 105 0.63 2.03 14.77
CA PRO A 105 0.82 0.74 14.13
C PRO A 105 0.95 -0.36 15.17
N GLN A 106 0.31 -1.49 14.90
CA GLN A 106 0.45 -2.70 15.68
C GLN A 106 1.05 -3.81 14.80
N PRO A 107 1.85 -4.73 15.37
CA PRO A 107 2.29 -5.91 14.63
C PRO A 107 1.11 -6.68 14.05
N LEU A 108 1.26 -7.17 12.82
CA LEU A 108 0.28 -8.07 12.23
C LEU A 108 0.29 -9.40 13.01
N PRO A 109 -0.86 -9.95 13.45
CA PRO A 109 -0.91 -11.23 14.11
C PRO A 109 -0.44 -12.31 13.14
N VAL A 110 0.58 -13.06 13.52
CA VAL A 110 1.12 -14.20 12.77
C VAL A 110 0.68 -15.50 13.44
N PRO A 111 0.41 -16.58 12.68
CA PRO A 111 0.08 -17.87 13.27
C PRO A 111 1.20 -18.35 14.19
N LYS A 112 0.88 -18.64 15.45
CA LYS A 112 1.79 -19.41 16.31
C LYS A 112 1.95 -20.80 15.68
N GLY A 113 3.19 -21.26 15.50
CA GLY A 113 3.48 -22.60 14.95
C GLY A 113 3.89 -22.65 13.47
N ALA A 114 3.83 -21.54 12.73
CA ALA A 114 4.25 -21.54 11.31
C ALA A 114 5.77 -21.59 11.10
N GLY A 115 6.59 -21.45 12.15
CA GLY A 115 8.06 -21.41 12.04
C GLY A 115 8.60 -20.20 11.25
N VAL A 116 7.73 -19.27 10.86
CA VAL A 116 8.08 -18.07 10.08
C VAL A 116 8.27 -16.89 11.03
N PRO A 117 9.34 -16.08 10.88
CA PRO A 117 9.47 -14.83 11.63
C PRO A 117 8.24 -13.94 11.40
N CYS A 118 7.90 -13.14 12.41
CA CYS A 118 6.73 -12.26 12.37
C CYS A 118 6.64 -11.50 11.04
N SER A 119 5.44 -11.44 10.47
CA SER A 119 5.21 -10.67 9.24
C SER A 119 5.77 -9.26 9.43
N PRO A 120 6.57 -8.72 8.47
CA PRO A 120 7.10 -7.35 8.58
C PRO A 120 6.01 -6.29 8.40
N HIS A 121 4.76 -6.70 8.23
CA HIS A 121 3.65 -5.79 8.04
C HIS A 121 3.07 -5.33 9.38
N LEU A 122 2.56 -4.12 9.35
CA LEU A 122 1.91 -3.47 10.49
C LEU A 122 0.44 -3.30 10.14
N GLN A 123 -0.43 -3.51 11.11
CA GLN A 123 -1.85 -3.20 10.99
C GLN A 123 -2.19 -1.93 11.76
N ARG A 124 -3.21 -1.23 11.28
CA ARG A 124 -3.90 -0.15 12.00
C ARG A 124 -5.39 -0.41 11.90
N VAL A 125 -6.06 -0.36 13.03
CA VAL A 125 -7.49 -0.65 13.13
C VAL A 125 -8.18 0.62 13.61
N LEU A 126 -9.25 1.00 12.93
CA LEU A 126 -10.07 2.16 13.30
C LEU A 126 -11.54 1.76 13.28
N ASP A 127 -12.23 1.98 14.38
CA ASP A 127 -13.69 2.02 14.39
C ASP A 127 -14.16 3.41 13.95
N THR A 128 -14.94 3.47 12.88
CA THR A 128 -15.48 4.72 12.33
C THR A 128 -16.77 5.14 13.02
N GLY A 129 -17.36 4.28 13.86
CA GLY A 129 -18.66 4.50 14.50
C GLY A 129 -19.85 4.49 13.52
N THR A 130 -19.62 4.26 12.22
CA THR A 130 -20.65 4.23 11.18
C THR A 130 -20.49 3.00 10.30
N PRO A 131 -21.60 2.40 9.80
CA PRO A 131 -21.52 1.26 8.89
C PRO A 131 -20.71 1.60 7.65
N LEU A 132 -19.64 0.84 7.40
CA LEU A 132 -18.78 1.02 6.23
C LEU A 132 -18.83 -0.14 5.24
N GLY A 133 -19.39 -1.27 5.63
CA GLY A 133 -19.39 -2.48 4.82
C GLY A 133 -19.82 -3.73 5.55
N HIS A 134 -19.51 -4.87 4.95
CA HIS A 134 -19.73 -6.19 5.51
C HIS A 134 -18.40 -6.94 5.69
N ASP A 135 -18.30 -7.76 6.73
CA ASP A 135 -17.19 -8.71 6.90
C ASP A 135 -17.34 -9.95 6.00
N THR A 136 -16.45 -10.92 6.13
CA THR A 136 -16.49 -12.20 5.39
C THR A 136 -17.69 -13.08 5.75
N SER A 137 -18.31 -12.85 6.90
CA SER A 137 -19.51 -13.54 7.37
C SER A 137 -20.80 -12.82 6.96
N GLY A 138 -20.70 -11.67 6.27
CA GLY A 138 -21.82 -10.87 5.84
C GLY A 138 -22.37 -9.91 6.90
N ASN A 139 -21.75 -9.82 8.07
CA ASN A 139 -22.20 -8.92 9.13
C ASN A 139 -21.82 -7.48 8.80
N THR A 140 -22.71 -6.53 9.10
CA THR A 140 -22.39 -5.11 9.00
C THR A 140 -21.28 -4.75 9.98
N VAL A 141 -20.27 -4.02 9.51
CA VAL A 141 -19.13 -3.59 10.33
C VAL A 141 -18.87 -2.09 10.20
N THR A 142 -18.39 -1.50 11.30
CA THR A 142 -17.97 -0.11 11.40
C THR A 142 -16.44 0.05 11.41
N ILE A 143 -15.72 -1.06 11.47
CA ILE A 143 -14.28 -1.13 11.65
C ILE A 143 -13.59 -1.27 10.28
N ILE A 144 -12.49 -0.54 10.09
CA ILE A 144 -11.56 -0.71 8.97
C ILE A 144 -10.21 -1.17 9.51
N THR A 145 -9.62 -2.16 8.83
CA THR A 145 -8.23 -2.56 9.03
C THR A 145 -7.40 -2.12 7.83
N VAL A 146 -6.28 -1.44 8.09
CA VAL A 146 -5.28 -1.03 7.09
C VAL A 146 -3.98 -1.73 7.38
N ILE A 147 -3.43 -2.42 6.37
CA ILE A 147 -2.12 -3.10 6.46
C ILE A 147 -1.09 -2.27 5.71
N THR A 148 0.03 -1.99 6.37
CA THR A 148 1.16 -1.26 5.80
C THR A 148 2.46 -2.06 5.89
N SER A 149 3.42 -1.76 5.02
CA SER A 149 4.82 -2.16 5.22
C SER A 149 5.43 -1.40 6.42
N THR A 150 6.60 -1.84 6.90
CA THR A 150 7.39 -1.09 7.89
C THR A 150 7.80 0.30 7.38
N GLY A 151 7.93 0.47 6.05
CA GLY A 151 8.21 1.74 5.39
C GLY A 151 7.00 2.67 5.24
N GLY A 152 5.81 2.26 5.71
CA GLY A 152 4.61 3.08 5.67
C GLY A 152 3.85 3.07 4.34
N GLU A 153 4.18 2.15 3.43
CA GLU A 153 3.38 1.91 2.23
C GLU A 153 2.12 1.11 2.58
N ILE A 154 0.95 1.59 2.17
CA ILE A 154 -0.31 0.86 2.31
C ILE A 154 -0.32 -0.29 1.32
N ILE A 155 -0.50 -1.51 1.84
CA ILE A 155 -0.55 -2.74 1.06
C ILE A 155 -2.00 -3.10 0.73
N THR A 156 -2.87 -3.01 1.74
CA THR A 156 -4.30 -3.27 1.58
C THR A 156 -5.11 -2.63 2.71
N ALA A 157 -6.42 -2.56 2.54
CA ALA A 157 -7.39 -2.15 3.53
C ALA A 157 -8.71 -2.88 3.28
N PHE A 158 -9.41 -3.24 4.35
CA PHE A 158 -10.67 -3.99 4.26
C PHE A 158 -11.58 -3.70 5.46
N PRO A 159 -12.89 -3.91 5.32
CA PRO A 159 -13.84 -3.80 6.41
C PRO A 159 -13.72 -5.00 7.37
N GLY A 160 -13.75 -4.73 8.67
CA GLY A 160 -13.62 -5.71 9.74
C GLY A 160 -12.21 -5.75 10.36
N ILE A 161 -11.99 -6.77 11.19
CA ILE A 161 -10.73 -7.04 11.88
C ILE A 161 -10.12 -8.35 11.39
N ILE A 162 -8.82 -8.51 11.56
CA ILE A 162 -8.19 -9.82 11.44
C ILE A 162 -8.59 -10.63 12.67
N PRO A 163 -9.27 -11.78 12.52
CA PRO A 163 -9.62 -12.62 13.66
C PRO A 163 -8.35 -13.00 14.43
N PRO A 164 -8.30 -12.88 15.75
CA PRO A 164 -7.29 -13.57 16.53
C PRO A 164 -7.50 -15.07 16.29
N GLN A 165 -6.49 -15.79 15.80
CA GLN A 165 -6.65 -17.24 15.65
C GLN A 165 -6.82 -17.86 17.04
N GLN A 166 -7.94 -18.55 17.24
CA GLN A 166 -8.11 -19.51 18.32
C GLN A 166 -7.21 -20.71 18.01
N ASP A 167 -6.46 -21.14 19.02
CA ASP A 167 -5.68 -22.38 18.97
C ASP A 167 -6.64 -23.55 18.67
N LEU A 168 -6.52 -24.16 17.49
CA LEU A 168 -7.11 -25.45 17.14
C LEU A 168 -6.00 -26.49 17.09
#